data_AF-A0AAD7I5U7-F1
#
_entry.id   AF-A0AAD7I5U7-F1
#
_cell.length_a   1.000
_cell.length_b   1.000
_cell.length_c   1.000
_cell.angle_alpha   90.00
_cell.angle_beta   90.00
_cell.angle_gamma   90.00
#
_symmetry.space_group_name_H-M   'P 1'
#
loop_
_entity.id
_entity.type
_entity.pdbx_description
1 polymer ?
#
loop_
_entity_poly.entity_id
_entity_poly.type
_entity_poly.pdbx_seq_one_letter_code
_entity_poly.pdbx_strand_id
1 'polypeptide(L)'
;MDLDIAVSVAVAAAPSKLCTVCRTAPPTPGYVTCPRCREKRAEQSRKSQERKRERVRMLLANANVANIKANLSTPPPKESISAGKKRKAPPVESAADTLERIRKRFKTMDPYTKTDVASKSSSTDSDPIFQKFVVAAELYKYIRRRYADSSTPFNFHGTYAIIAQPEINNKERTKLVARDLKDNTNLLLDHDKKLMSTTQPHTRIYTCKCSSKPSGSDISAYFGSKNKALTKSECHGTVEIRAEDDKSHPLGWLGQRVKVIITHPTRS
;
A
#
# COMPACT_ATOMS: atom_id res chain seq x y z
N MET A 1 9.80 -76.56 -31.66
CA MET A 1 10.05 -75.64 -30.53
C MET A 1 9.98 -74.24 -31.13
N ASP A 2 8.76 -73.75 -31.28
CA ASP A 2 8.47 -72.47 -31.93
C ASP A 2 8.48 -71.38 -30.85
N LEU A 3 9.38 -70.41 -31.03
CA LEU A 3 9.56 -69.25 -30.17
C LEU A 3 8.81 -68.07 -30.78
N ASP A 4 7.65 -67.75 -30.21
CA ASP A 4 6.88 -66.55 -30.55
C ASP A 4 7.60 -65.29 -30.04
N ILE A 5 8.07 -64.47 -30.99
CA ILE A 5 8.69 -63.16 -30.74
C ILE A 5 7.58 -62.10 -30.78
N ALA A 6 7.12 -61.68 -29.61
CA ALA A 6 6.16 -60.58 -29.49
C ALA A 6 6.84 -59.23 -29.77
N VAL A 7 6.63 -58.70 -30.98
CA VAL A 7 7.07 -57.36 -31.38
C VAL A 7 6.17 -56.31 -30.70
N SER A 8 6.69 -55.67 -29.65
CA SER A 8 6.02 -54.56 -28.97
C SER A 8 6.18 -53.28 -29.78
N VAL A 9 5.12 -52.85 -30.45
CA VAL A 9 5.06 -51.58 -31.17
C VAL A 9 4.91 -50.44 -30.16
N ALA A 10 5.98 -49.67 -29.95
CA ALA A 10 5.96 -48.48 -29.12
C ALA A 10 5.08 -47.39 -29.79
N VAL A 11 3.88 -47.18 -29.27
CA VAL A 11 3.00 -46.09 -29.70
C VAL A 11 3.61 -44.77 -29.25
N ALA A 12 4.07 -43.96 -30.22
CA ALA A 12 4.59 -42.63 -29.96
C ALA A 12 3.51 -41.74 -29.32
N ALA A 13 3.67 -41.45 -28.03
CA ALA A 13 2.75 -40.59 -27.28
C ALA A 13 2.77 -39.17 -27.84
N ALA A 14 1.59 -38.61 -28.13
CA ALA A 14 1.44 -37.24 -28.60
C ALA A 14 2.08 -36.22 -27.63
N PRO A 15 2.60 -35.08 -28.13
CA PRO A 15 3.29 -34.09 -27.30
C PRO A 15 2.33 -33.52 -26.23
N SER A 16 2.58 -33.85 -24.96
CA SER A 16 1.81 -33.36 -23.84
C SER A 16 2.02 -31.86 -23.63
N LYS A 17 0.93 -31.09 -23.54
CA LYS A 17 0.96 -29.64 -23.24
C LYS A 17 1.68 -29.40 -21.91
N LEU A 18 2.65 -28.48 -21.89
CA LEU A 18 3.38 -28.11 -20.67
C LEU A 18 2.54 -27.23 -19.74
N CYS A 19 2.77 -27.32 -18.43
CA CYS A 19 2.11 -26.47 -17.45
C CYS A 19 2.42 -24.98 -17.68
N THR A 20 1.39 -24.13 -17.72
CA THR A 20 1.57 -22.68 -17.94
C THR A 20 2.30 -21.94 -16.82
N VAL A 21 2.41 -22.53 -15.62
CA VAL A 21 3.00 -21.88 -14.44
C VAL A 21 4.45 -22.30 -14.23
N CYS A 22 4.73 -23.60 -14.20
CA CYS A 22 6.08 -24.12 -13.93
C CYS A 22 6.75 -24.76 -15.15
N ARG A 23 6.05 -24.84 -16.29
CA ARG A 23 6.52 -25.47 -17.54
C ARG A 23 6.84 -26.98 -17.45
N THR A 24 6.49 -27.65 -16.35
CA THR A 24 6.61 -29.11 -16.21
C THR A 24 5.46 -29.82 -16.95
N ALA A 25 5.73 -30.98 -17.55
CA ALA A 25 4.71 -31.83 -18.17
C ALA A 25 3.75 -32.38 -17.09
N PRO A 26 2.43 -32.19 -17.22
CA PRO A 26 1.47 -32.73 -16.27
C PRO A 26 1.36 -34.26 -16.43
N PRO A 27 1.21 -35.02 -15.33
CA PRO A 27 1.11 -36.48 -15.38
C PRO A 27 -0.20 -36.97 -16.01
N THR A 28 -1.23 -36.11 -16.04
CA THR A 28 -2.56 -36.46 -16.55
C THR A 28 -2.86 -35.63 -17.79
N PRO A 29 -3.10 -36.25 -18.96
CA PRO A 29 -3.48 -35.53 -20.16
C PRO A 29 -4.81 -34.79 -19.96
N GLY A 30 -4.91 -33.56 -20.47
CA GLY A 30 -6.14 -32.74 -20.41
C GLY A 30 -6.11 -31.53 -19.46
N TYR A 31 -5.17 -31.46 -18.51
CA TYR A 31 -5.05 -30.30 -17.61
C TYR A 31 -4.00 -29.28 -18.08
N VAL A 32 -4.34 -27.99 -17.99
CA VAL A 32 -3.45 -26.85 -18.35
C VAL A 32 -2.39 -26.56 -17.27
N THR A 33 -2.67 -26.96 -16.02
CA THR A 33 -1.79 -26.75 -14.87
C THR A 33 -1.46 -28.08 -14.20
N CYS A 34 -0.20 -28.25 -13.78
CA CYS A 34 0.22 -29.45 -13.07
C CYS A 34 -0.41 -29.51 -11.65
N PRO A 35 -0.52 -30.71 -11.06
CA PRO A 35 -1.11 -30.90 -9.74
C PRO A 35 -0.51 -29.99 -8.66
N ARG A 36 0.82 -29.85 -8.63
CA ARG A 36 1.55 -29.00 -7.68
C ARG A 36 1.15 -27.52 -7.77
N CYS A 37 1.05 -26.99 -8.99
CA CYS A 37 0.63 -25.59 -9.20
C CYS A 37 -0.85 -25.38 -8.88
N ARG A 38 -1.71 -26.37 -9.16
CA ARG A 38 -3.14 -26.34 -8.85
C ARG A 38 -3.37 -26.34 -7.34
N GLU A 39 -2.66 -27.18 -6.60
CA GLU A 39 -2.72 -27.24 -5.14
C GLU A 39 -2.21 -25.94 -4.50
N LYS A 40 -1.09 -25.40 -4.97
CA LYS A 40 -0.56 -24.10 -4.51
C LYS A 40 -1.59 -22.97 -4.71
N ARG A 41 -2.28 -22.95 -5.85
CA ARG A 41 -3.35 -21.96 -6.11
C ARG A 41 -4.56 -22.18 -5.20
N ALA A 42 -4.94 -23.43 -4.95
CA ALA A 42 -6.01 -23.76 -4.00
C ALA A 42 -5.67 -23.30 -2.58
N GLU A 43 -4.43 -23.52 -2.12
CA GLU A 43 -3.95 -23.05 -0.83
C GLU A 43 -3.95 -21.53 -0.71
N GLN A 44 -3.47 -20.82 -1.75
CA GLN A 44 -3.54 -19.36 -1.81
C GLN A 44 -4.99 -18.84 -1.75
N SER A 45 -5.91 -19.53 -2.42
CA SER A 45 -7.34 -19.21 -2.35
C SER A 45 -7.90 -19.41 -0.94
N ARG A 46 -7.57 -20.53 -0.27
CA ARG A 46 -7.94 -20.78 1.14
C ARG A 46 -7.44 -19.67 2.07
N LYS A 47 -6.16 -19.32 2.00
CA LYS A 47 -5.55 -18.22 2.79
C LYS A 47 -6.16 -16.85 2.47
N SER A 48 -6.61 -16.62 1.24
CA SER A 48 -7.31 -15.38 0.87
C SER A 48 -8.72 -15.34 1.47
N GLN A 49 -9.47 -16.44 1.40
CA GLN A 49 -10.79 -16.55 2.01
C GLN A 49 -10.74 -16.43 3.53
N GLU A 50 -9.74 -17.01 4.17
CA GLU A 50 -9.52 -16.91 5.62
C GLU A 50 -9.28 -15.46 6.05
N ARG A 51 -8.34 -14.74 5.41
CA ARG A 51 -8.11 -13.31 5.66
C ARG A 51 -9.36 -12.46 5.44
N LYS A 52 -10.21 -12.83 4.46
CA LYS A 52 -11.49 -12.15 4.23
C LYS A 52 -12.48 -12.42 5.36
N ARG A 53 -12.58 -13.66 5.85
CA ARG A 53 -13.43 -14.03 7.00
C ARG A 53 -12.97 -13.33 8.27
N GLU A 54 -11.66 -13.29 8.53
CA GLU A 54 -11.08 -12.60 9.68
C GLU A 54 -11.34 -11.09 9.62
N ARG A 55 -11.18 -10.46 8.46
CA ARG A 55 -11.52 -9.04 8.28
C ARG A 55 -12.99 -8.76 8.60
N VAL A 56 -13.90 -9.61 8.12
CA VAL A 56 -15.33 -9.48 8.44
C VAL A 56 -15.59 -9.71 9.93
N ARG A 57 -14.92 -10.68 10.56
CA ARG A 57 -15.02 -10.94 12.01
C ARG A 57 -14.57 -9.74 12.83
N MET A 58 -13.46 -9.10 12.47
CA MET A 58 -12.97 -7.89 13.13
C MET A 58 -13.94 -6.71 12.98
N LEU A 59 -14.52 -6.54 11.79
CA LEU A 59 -15.52 -5.49 11.57
C LEU A 59 -16.79 -5.71 12.40
N LEU A 60 -17.27 -6.95 12.51
CA LEU A 60 -18.43 -7.29 13.35
C LEU A 60 -18.13 -7.11 14.84
N ALA A 61 -16.95 -7.50 15.31
CA ALA A 61 -16.52 -7.27 16.68
C ALA A 61 -16.53 -5.77 17.03
N ASN A 62 -16.02 -4.92 16.13
CA ASN A 62 -16.01 -3.47 16.32
C ASN A 62 -17.42 -2.86 16.29
N ALA A 63 -18.32 -3.36 15.43
CA ALA A 63 -19.71 -2.90 15.38
C ALA A 63 -20.47 -3.19 16.69
N ASN A 64 -20.24 -4.35 17.31
CA ASN A 64 -20.85 -4.70 18.58
C ASN A 64 -20.37 -3.80 19.73
N VAL A 65 -19.08 -3.41 19.74
CA VAL A 65 -18.53 -2.48 20.73
C VAL A 65 -19.17 -1.09 20.60
N ALA A 66 -19.41 -0.62 19.37
CA ALA A 66 -20.12 0.66 19.15
C ALA A 66 -21.57 0.63 19.66
N ASN A 67 -22.26 -0.50 19.50
CA ASN A 67 -23.64 -0.66 19.96
C ASN A 67 -23.77 -0.73 21.49
N ILE A 68 -22.80 -1.37 22.18
CA ILE A 68 -22.74 -1.38 23.64
C ILE A 68 -22.49 0.04 24.18
N LYS A 69 -21.60 0.81 23.55
CA LYS A 69 -21.29 2.18 23.98
C LYS A 69 -22.48 3.13 23.82
N ALA A 70 -23.32 2.93 22.80
CA ALA A 70 -24.54 3.71 22.63
C ALA A 70 -25.60 3.43 23.73
N ASN A 71 -25.71 2.18 24.18
CA ASN A 71 -26.64 1.81 25.26
C ASN A 71 -26.18 2.27 26.65
N LEU A 72 -24.88 2.45 26.89
CA LEU A 72 -24.37 2.94 28.19
C LEU A 72 -24.37 4.47 28.36
N SER A 73 -24.60 5.25 27.29
CA SER A 73 -24.62 6.73 27.36
C SER A 73 -26.01 7.34 27.40
N THR A 74 -27.08 6.55 27.47
CA THR A 74 -28.43 7.09 27.65
C THR A 74 -28.77 7.07 29.14
N PRO A 75 -28.81 8.21 29.85
CA PRO A 75 -29.29 8.23 31.23
C PRO A 75 -30.73 7.73 31.27
N PRO A 76 -31.12 6.98 32.32
CA PRO A 76 -32.47 6.44 32.43
C PRO A 76 -33.48 7.59 32.35
N PRO A 77 -34.43 7.57 31.39
CA PRO A 77 -35.45 8.59 31.31
C PRO A 77 -36.28 8.54 32.60
N LYS A 78 -36.40 9.67 33.29
CA LYS A 78 -37.28 9.82 34.45
C LYS A 78 -38.71 9.56 34.00
N GLU A 79 -39.28 8.45 34.45
CA GLU A 79 -40.64 8.01 34.16
C GLU A 79 -41.64 9.00 34.74
N SER A 80 -42.30 9.77 33.88
CA SER A 80 -43.61 10.35 34.17
C SER A 80 -44.68 9.39 33.65
N ILE A 81 -45.37 8.74 34.59
CA ILE A 81 -46.49 7.84 34.34
C ILE A 81 -47.61 8.67 33.71
N SER A 82 -47.79 8.55 32.40
CA SER A 82 -49.04 8.92 31.72
C SER A 82 -49.55 7.71 30.95
N ALA A 83 -50.68 7.19 31.42
CA ALA A 83 -51.41 6.12 30.79
C ALA A 83 -51.89 6.56 29.41
N GLY A 84 -51.57 5.80 28.35
CA GLY A 84 -52.17 6.08 27.06
C GLY A 84 -51.57 5.35 25.85
N LYS A 85 -52.36 4.42 25.31
CA LYS A 85 -52.26 3.75 23.99
C LYS A 85 -51.19 2.66 23.84
N LYS A 86 -51.67 1.41 23.94
CA LYS A 86 -51.08 0.19 23.38
C LYS A 86 -50.72 0.42 21.90
N ARG A 87 -49.45 0.71 21.60
CA ARG A 87 -48.93 0.68 20.23
C ARG A 87 -48.60 -0.77 19.88
N LYS A 88 -49.16 -1.26 18.77
CA LYS A 88 -48.83 -2.57 18.18
C LYS A 88 -47.32 -2.64 17.94
N ALA A 89 -46.71 -3.74 18.36
CA ALA A 89 -45.30 -4.01 18.10
C ALA A 89 -45.03 -3.94 16.59
N PRO A 90 -43.93 -3.28 16.15
CA PRO A 90 -43.53 -3.32 14.76
C PRO A 90 -43.25 -4.77 14.35
N PRO A 91 -43.60 -5.18 13.12
CA PRO A 91 -43.32 -6.51 12.63
C PRO A 91 -41.80 -6.77 12.70
N VAL A 92 -41.44 -7.92 13.23
CA VAL A 92 -40.05 -8.37 13.36
C VAL A 92 -39.51 -8.58 11.94
N GLU A 93 -38.84 -7.56 11.38
CA GLU A 93 -38.15 -7.68 10.10
C GLU A 93 -37.08 -8.77 10.22
N SER A 94 -37.04 -9.68 9.24
CA SER A 94 -36.10 -10.78 9.25
C SER A 94 -34.66 -10.25 9.14
N ALA A 95 -33.71 -10.93 9.79
CA ALA A 95 -32.29 -10.56 9.70
C ALA A 95 -31.78 -10.56 8.25
N ALA A 96 -32.42 -11.33 7.35
CA ALA A 96 -32.10 -11.37 5.93
C ALA A 96 -32.48 -10.05 5.22
N ASP A 97 -33.64 -9.47 5.52
CA ASP A 97 -34.09 -8.21 4.93
C ASP A 97 -33.20 -7.03 5.34
N THR A 98 -32.73 -7.05 6.59
CA THR A 98 -31.78 -6.04 7.10
C THR A 98 -30.46 -6.08 6.33
N LEU A 99 -29.93 -7.28 6.05
CA LEU A 99 -28.69 -7.46 5.28
C LEU A 99 -28.83 -7.04 3.81
N GLU A 100 -29.96 -7.36 3.17
CA GLU A 100 -30.24 -6.97 1.79
C GLU A 100 -30.31 -5.43 1.65
N ARG A 101 -30.93 -4.75 2.61
CA ARG A 101 -31.07 -3.29 2.65
C ARG A 101 -29.72 -2.59 2.85
N ILE A 102 -28.84 -3.14 3.69
CA ILE A 102 -27.45 -2.66 3.86
C ILE A 102 -26.66 -2.86 2.56
N ARG A 103 -26.78 -4.02 1.92
CA ARG A 103 -26.05 -4.34 0.67
C ARG A 103 -26.45 -3.41 -0.48
N LYS A 104 -27.73 -3.06 -0.59
CA LYS A 104 -28.21 -2.09 -1.60
C LYS A 104 -27.67 -0.68 -1.35
N ARG A 105 -27.61 -0.22 -0.09
CA ARG A 105 -27.01 1.09 0.26
C ARG A 105 -25.54 1.22 -0.11
N PHE A 106 -24.75 0.14 0.02
CA PHE A 106 -23.34 0.14 -0.38
C PHE A 106 -23.13 0.03 -1.89
N LYS A 107 -24.12 -0.44 -2.65
CA LYS A 107 -24.05 -0.51 -4.12
C LYS A 107 -24.35 0.81 -4.81
N THR A 108 -25.06 1.73 -4.16
CA THR A 108 -25.40 3.06 -4.67
C THR A 108 -24.48 4.17 -4.18
N MET A 109 -23.48 3.86 -3.34
CA MET A 109 -22.37 4.80 -3.14
C MET A 109 -21.43 4.66 -4.33
N ASP A 110 -21.63 5.55 -5.31
CA ASP A 110 -20.73 5.71 -6.44
C ASP A 110 -19.28 5.83 -5.97
N PRO A 111 -18.32 5.26 -6.72
CA PRO A 111 -16.91 5.37 -6.39
C PRO A 111 -16.48 6.83 -6.54
N TYR A 112 -16.43 7.52 -5.39
CA TYR A 112 -15.56 8.66 -5.12
C TYR A 112 -15.40 9.62 -6.31
N THR A 113 -16.34 10.56 -6.43
CA THR A 113 -16.14 11.79 -7.20
C THR A 113 -14.80 12.40 -6.79
N LYS A 114 -13.84 12.39 -7.72
CA LYS A 114 -12.61 13.16 -7.63
C LYS A 114 -13.00 14.62 -7.39
N THR A 115 -12.83 15.09 -6.17
CA THR A 115 -12.79 16.52 -5.89
C THR A 115 -11.44 17.03 -6.38
N ASP A 116 -11.43 17.55 -7.60
CA ASP A 116 -10.33 18.34 -8.14
C ASP A 116 -10.28 19.68 -7.39
N VAL A 117 -9.75 19.67 -6.17
CA VAL A 117 -9.42 20.89 -5.43
C VAL A 117 -8.11 21.41 -6.04
N ALA A 118 -8.25 22.24 -7.07
CA ALA A 118 -7.16 23.01 -7.63
C ALA A 118 -6.69 24.06 -6.59
N SER A 119 -5.77 23.67 -5.71
CA SER A 119 -5.06 24.59 -4.82
C SER A 119 -4.10 25.45 -5.65
N LYS A 120 -4.56 26.65 -6.01
CA LYS A 120 -3.76 27.70 -6.63
C LYS A 120 -2.95 28.40 -5.52
N SER A 121 -1.75 27.92 -5.25
CA SER A 121 -0.80 28.56 -4.33
C SER A 121 0.05 29.58 -5.09
N SER A 122 -0.19 30.87 -4.86
CA SER A 122 0.66 31.97 -5.31
C SER A 122 1.91 32.07 -4.45
N SER A 123 3.05 32.19 -5.13
CA SER A 123 4.43 32.18 -4.67
C SER A 123 4.94 33.52 -4.15
N THR A 124 5.78 33.46 -3.12
CA THR A 124 6.96 34.33 -2.95
C THR A 124 8.11 33.48 -2.39
N ASP A 125 9.29 33.58 -3.01
CA ASP A 125 10.61 33.03 -2.63
C ASP A 125 10.84 33.07 -1.10
N SER A 126 11.31 32.02 -0.42
CA SER A 126 12.65 31.44 -0.56
C SER A 126 12.83 30.21 0.37
N ASP A 127 11.78 29.41 0.55
CA ASP A 127 11.84 28.13 1.26
C ASP A 127 11.26 27.02 0.37
N PRO A 128 11.82 25.79 0.39
CA PRO A 128 11.25 24.66 -0.35
C PRO A 128 9.79 24.50 0.07
N ILE A 129 8.88 24.71 -0.89
CA ILE A 129 7.43 24.80 -0.69
C ILE A 129 6.98 23.63 0.20
N PHE A 130 6.66 23.95 1.46
CA PHE A 130 6.22 22.97 2.42
C PHE A 130 4.83 22.48 2.03
N GLN A 131 4.72 21.22 1.62
CA GLN A 131 3.48 20.66 1.13
C GLN A 131 2.85 19.71 2.14
N LYS A 132 1.62 20.01 2.55
CA LYS A 132 0.82 19.14 3.43
C LYS A 132 -0.01 18.18 2.60
N PHE A 133 -0.02 16.91 2.99
CA PHE A 133 -0.81 15.85 2.37
C PHE A 133 -1.75 15.25 3.40
N VAL A 134 -2.93 14.86 2.95
CA VAL A 134 -3.93 14.21 3.82
C VAL A 134 -3.56 12.75 4.05
N VAL A 135 -3.07 12.07 3.01
CA VAL A 135 -2.75 10.63 3.04
C VAL A 135 -1.34 10.37 2.49
N ALA A 136 -0.63 9.42 3.10
CA ALA A 136 0.72 9.01 2.69
C ALA A 136 0.82 8.65 1.19
N ALA A 137 -0.20 7.99 0.64
CA ALA A 137 -0.24 7.59 -0.76
C ALA A 137 -0.18 8.78 -1.73
N GLU A 138 -0.75 9.93 -1.36
CA GLU A 138 -0.69 11.14 -2.19
C GLU A 138 0.70 11.75 -2.18
N LEU A 139 1.33 11.79 -1.00
CA LEU A 139 2.73 12.21 -0.86
C LEU A 139 3.64 11.33 -1.73
N TYR A 140 3.48 10.00 -1.70
CA TYR A 140 4.31 9.10 -2.50
C TYR A 140 4.08 9.27 -4.01
N LYS A 141 2.82 9.43 -4.45
CA LYS A 141 2.51 9.70 -5.86
C LYS A 141 3.13 11.02 -6.32
N TYR A 142 3.07 12.06 -5.48
CA TYR A 142 3.66 13.36 -5.78
C TYR A 142 5.17 13.27 -5.95
N ILE A 143 5.86 12.64 -4.99
CA ILE A 143 7.30 12.41 -5.06
C ILE A 143 7.64 11.59 -6.31
N ARG A 144 6.95 10.47 -6.56
CA ARG A 144 7.20 9.61 -7.74
C ARG A 144 7.11 10.40 -9.04
N ARG A 145 6.08 11.23 -9.19
CA ARG A 145 5.86 12.04 -10.40
C ARG A 145 6.98 13.06 -10.58
N ARG A 146 7.23 13.88 -9.55
CA ARG A 146 8.26 14.91 -9.60
C ARG A 146 9.66 14.35 -9.81
N TYR A 147 9.97 13.23 -9.15
CA TYR A 147 11.25 12.54 -9.29
C TYR A 147 11.42 11.86 -10.66
N ALA A 148 10.33 11.44 -11.30
CA ALA A 148 10.37 10.93 -12.66
C ALA A 148 10.66 12.05 -13.67
N ASP A 149 10.06 13.23 -13.45
CA ASP A 149 10.13 14.38 -14.35
C ASP A 149 11.42 15.21 -14.16
N SER A 150 12.11 15.08 -13.02
CA SER A 150 13.25 15.93 -12.70
C SER A 150 14.51 15.52 -13.48
N SER A 151 14.89 16.36 -14.46
CA SER A 151 16.25 16.41 -15.01
C SER A 151 17.24 17.15 -14.09
N THR A 152 16.71 17.84 -13.07
CA THR A 152 17.40 18.72 -12.13
C THR A 152 17.39 18.17 -10.70
N PRO A 153 18.23 18.70 -9.79
CA PRO A 153 18.20 18.36 -8.37
C PRO A 153 16.79 18.57 -7.78
N PHE A 154 16.22 17.48 -7.27
CA PHE A 154 14.87 17.44 -6.75
C PHE A 154 14.85 17.76 -5.25
N ASN A 155 14.47 18.98 -4.90
CA ASN A 155 14.23 19.38 -3.51
C ASN A 155 12.75 19.24 -3.17
N PHE A 156 12.43 18.60 -2.05
CA PHE A 156 11.05 18.39 -1.62
C PHE A 156 10.93 18.42 -0.11
N HIS A 157 9.84 19.02 0.35
CA HIS A 157 9.50 19.09 1.75
C HIS A 157 8.01 18.83 1.93
N GLY A 158 7.68 17.65 2.49
CA GLY A 158 6.30 17.22 2.66
C GLY A 158 5.99 16.72 4.05
N THR A 159 4.73 16.83 4.46
CA THR A 159 4.23 16.20 5.67
C THR A 159 2.86 15.56 5.47
N TYR A 160 2.56 14.53 6.26
CA TYR A 160 1.21 14.02 6.45
C TYR A 160 1.04 13.53 7.89
N ALA A 161 -0.21 13.42 8.34
CA ALA A 161 -0.55 12.87 9.64
C ALA A 161 -1.13 11.45 9.49
N ILE A 162 -0.85 10.58 10.45
CA ILE A 162 -1.45 9.25 10.58
C ILE A 162 -1.95 9.07 12.01
N ILE A 163 -3.02 8.31 12.20
CA ILE A 163 -3.49 7.94 13.55
C ILE A 163 -2.41 7.06 14.20
N ALA A 164 -2.04 7.36 15.44
CA ALA A 164 -1.02 6.61 16.16
C ALA A 164 -1.51 5.18 16.40
N GLN A 165 -0.62 4.22 16.17
CA GLN A 165 -0.85 2.83 16.53
C GLN A 165 -0.02 2.53 17.77
N PRO A 166 -0.62 1.99 18.85
CA PRO A 166 0.09 1.82 20.13
C PRO A 166 1.27 0.85 20.03
N GLU A 167 1.24 -0.06 19.05
CA GLU A 167 2.30 -1.02 18.79
C GLU A 167 3.50 -0.43 18.04
N ILE A 168 3.36 0.75 17.40
CA ILE A 168 4.36 1.32 16.50
C ILE A 168 4.85 2.66 17.03
N ASN A 169 6.04 2.65 17.62
CA ASN A 169 6.71 3.87 18.07
C ASN A 169 7.20 4.74 16.88
N ASN A 170 7.51 6.01 17.13
CA ASN A 170 7.97 6.95 16.10
C ASN A 170 9.26 6.48 15.39
N LYS A 171 10.15 5.77 16.10
CA LYS A 171 11.39 5.21 15.54
C LYS A 171 11.14 4.06 14.54
N GLU A 172 10.10 3.28 14.77
CA GLU A 172 9.65 2.22 13.88
C GLU A 172 8.82 2.79 12.74
N ARG A 173 8.00 3.80 13.01
CA ARG A 173 7.27 4.53 11.97
C ARG A 173 8.23 5.07 10.91
N THR A 174 9.34 5.71 11.29
CA THR A 174 10.33 6.18 10.30
C THR A 174 11.01 5.06 9.51
N LYS A 175 11.17 3.85 10.07
CA LYS A 175 11.63 2.67 9.31
C LYS A 175 10.60 2.24 8.26
N LEU A 176 9.33 2.18 8.65
CA LEU A 176 8.24 1.80 7.76
C LEU A 176 8.12 2.81 6.62
N VAL A 177 8.12 4.10 6.93
CA VAL A 177 8.05 5.17 5.93
C VAL A 177 9.25 5.13 4.97
N ALA A 178 10.45 4.82 5.46
CA ALA A 178 11.61 4.65 4.59
C ALA A 178 11.45 3.49 3.58
N ARG A 179 10.88 2.37 4.04
CA ARG A 179 10.56 1.23 3.17
C ARG A 179 9.48 1.59 2.16
N ASP A 180 8.41 2.23 2.62
CA ASP A 180 7.31 2.66 1.77
C ASP A 180 7.77 3.67 0.71
N LEU A 181 8.67 4.60 1.05
CA LEU A 181 9.27 5.52 0.08
C LEU A 181 10.02 4.77 -1.01
N LYS A 182 10.86 3.80 -0.64
CA LYS A 182 11.60 2.96 -1.61
C LYS A 182 10.64 2.26 -2.57
N ASP A 183 9.61 1.62 -2.03
CA ASP A 183 8.67 0.79 -2.80
C ASP A 183 7.71 1.63 -3.66
N ASN A 184 7.36 2.85 -3.23
CA ASN A 184 6.31 3.66 -3.86
C ASN A 184 6.80 4.88 -4.66
N THR A 185 8.08 5.27 -4.58
CA THR A 185 8.56 6.49 -5.26
C THR A 185 9.66 6.24 -6.29
N ASN A 186 10.24 5.04 -6.34
CA ASN A 186 11.45 4.72 -7.09
C ASN A 186 12.69 5.54 -6.66
N LEU A 187 12.63 6.23 -5.52
CA LEU A 187 13.80 6.82 -4.90
C LEU A 187 14.74 5.69 -4.46
N LEU A 188 15.97 5.74 -4.98
CA LEU A 188 17.02 4.83 -4.58
C LEU A 188 17.64 5.37 -3.28
N LEU A 189 17.25 4.79 -2.15
CA LEU A 189 17.79 5.13 -0.84
C LEU A 189 18.91 4.14 -0.47
N ASP A 190 20.03 4.64 0.06
CA ASP A 190 21.02 3.78 0.70
C ASP A 190 20.57 3.40 2.11
N HIS A 191 19.96 2.23 2.25
CA HIS A 191 19.52 1.76 3.58
C HIS A 191 20.66 1.26 4.47
N ASP A 192 21.81 0.94 3.86
CA ASP A 192 22.95 0.36 4.56
C ASP A 192 23.77 1.46 5.25
N LYS A 193 23.89 2.63 4.60
CA LYS A 193 24.58 3.81 5.13
C LYS A 193 23.59 4.75 5.81
N LYS A 194 23.34 4.50 7.10
CA LYS A 194 22.67 5.50 7.94
C LYS A 194 23.68 6.61 8.25
N LEU A 195 23.45 7.79 7.67
CA LEU A 195 24.04 9.00 8.18
C LEU A 195 23.53 9.17 9.62
N MET A 196 24.45 9.36 10.56
CA MET A 196 24.20 9.26 12.00
C MET A 196 22.90 9.98 12.41
N SER A 197 22.20 9.39 13.40
CA SER A 197 21.01 10.00 13.99
C SER A 197 21.36 11.40 14.46
N THR A 198 20.75 12.40 13.85
CA THR A 198 20.74 13.78 14.34
C THR A 198 20.31 13.79 15.81
N THR A 199 20.68 14.84 16.55
CA THR A 199 20.26 15.12 17.93
C THR A 199 18.75 15.07 18.17
N GLN A 200 17.93 15.03 17.10
CA GLN A 200 16.49 14.93 17.18
C GLN A 200 16.04 13.47 17.33
N PRO A 201 15.24 13.15 18.37
CA PRO A 201 14.69 11.82 18.54
C PRO A 201 13.79 11.47 17.35
N HIS A 202 13.84 10.20 16.94
CA HIS A 202 13.01 9.62 15.87
C HIS A 202 13.24 10.15 14.45
N THR A 203 14.37 10.80 14.19
CA THR A 203 14.80 11.19 12.83
C THR A 203 15.66 10.12 12.18
N ARG A 204 15.52 9.94 10.87
CA ARG A 204 16.39 9.09 10.05
C ARG A 204 16.82 9.80 8.78
N ILE A 205 18.11 9.79 8.49
CA ILE A 205 18.68 10.37 7.29
C ILE A 205 19.33 9.27 6.46
N TYR A 206 19.00 9.25 5.17
CA TYR A 206 19.53 8.34 4.17
C TYR A 206 20.21 9.13 3.05
N THR A 207 21.24 8.58 2.42
CA THR A 207 21.80 9.16 1.19
C THR A 207 20.94 8.74 -0.01
N CYS A 208 20.70 9.67 -0.96
CA CYS A 208 20.13 9.30 -2.25
C CYS A 208 21.20 8.66 -3.13
N LYS A 209 20.90 7.48 -3.65
CA LYS A 209 21.61 6.80 -4.74
C LYS A 209 20.94 7.11 -6.06
N CYS A 210 20.54 8.35 -6.29
CA CYS A 210 19.94 8.79 -7.53
C CYS A 210 21.00 8.60 -8.64
N SER A 211 21.09 7.39 -9.21
CA SER A 211 21.91 7.13 -10.37
C SER A 211 21.39 8.05 -11.44
N SER A 212 22.27 8.86 -12.04
CA SER A 212 21.97 9.53 -13.30
C SER A 212 21.30 8.50 -14.18
N LYS A 213 19.98 8.62 -14.37
CA LYS A 213 19.30 7.78 -15.35
C LYS A 213 20.10 8.02 -16.62
N PRO A 214 20.60 6.98 -17.31
CA PRO A 214 21.19 7.21 -18.62
C PRO A 214 20.10 7.91 -19.41
N SER A 215 20.30 9.20 -19.71
CA SER A 215 19.30 9.98 -20.41
C SER A 215 19.08 9.26 -21.73
N GLY A 216 17.95 8.58 -21.87
CA GLY A 216 17.67 7.67 -22.98
C GLY A 216 17.58 8.35 -24.35
N SER A 217 17.97 9.62 -24.45
CA SER A 217 18.12 10.33 -25.72
C SER A 217 19.33 9.85 -26.52
N ASP A 218 20.30 9.16 -25.91
CA ASP A 218 21.50 8.71 -26.62
C ASP A 218 21.53 7.19 -26.82
N ILE A 219 20.56 6.71 -27.62
CA ILE A 219 20.53 5.32 -28.14
C ILE A 219 21.83 4.97 -28.89
N SER A 220 22.59 5.98 -29.34
CA SER A 220 23.87 5.80 -30.05
C SER A 220 24.94 5.08 -29.21
N ALA A 221 24.89 5.21 -27.87
CA ALA A 221 25.86 4.59 -26.98
C ALA A 221 25.71 3.06 -26.85
N TYR A 222 24.56 2.50 -27.22
CA TYR A 222 24.29 1.07 -27.07
C TYR A 222 24.93 0.20 -28.18
N PHE A 223 25.32 0.81 -29.30
CA PHE A 223 25.81 0.05 -30.47
C PHE A 223 27.32 0.20 -30.78
N GLY A 224 28.04 1.13 -30.15
CA GLY A 224 29.38 1.50 -30.68
C GLY A 224 30.59 1.44 -29.75
N SER A 225 30.46 1.67 -28.45
CA SER A 225 31.64 2.04 -27.62
C SER A 225 31.97 1.00 -26.57
N LYS A 226 32.76 -0.01 -26.94
CA LYS A 226 33.50 -0.83 -25.98
C LYS A 226 34.55 0.07 -25.32
N ASN A 227 34.46 0.27 -24.00
CA ASN A 227 35.52 0.76 -23.09
C ASN A 227 35.53 2.22 -22.62
N LYS A 228 34.49 3.04 -22.80
CA LYS A 228 34.41 4.31 -22.06
C LYS A 228 33.72 4.07 -20.71
N ALA A 229 34.52 3.98 -19.65
CA ALA A 229 34.02 3.90 -18.27
C ALA A 229 33.13 5.12 -18.00
N LEU A 230 31.81 4.92 -18.02
CA LEU A 230 30.83 5.94 -17.71
C LEU A 230 31.07 6.39 -16.28
N THR A 231 31.65 7.58 -16.09
CA THR A 231 31.88 8.16 -14.79
C THR A 231 30.51 8.39 -14.15
N LYS A 232 30.13 7.51 -13.23
CA LYS A 232 28.89 7.65 -12.44
C LYS A 232 28.98 8.97 -11.70
N SER A 233 28.21 9.97 -12.11
CA SER A 233 28.00 11.16 -11.32
C SER A 233 27.39 10.74 -9.98
N GLU A 234 28.13 10.89 -8.89
CA GLU A 234 27.65 10.54 -7.57
C GLU A 234 26.58 11.56 -7.14
N CYS A 235 25.42 11.05 -6.74
CA CYS A 235 24.41 11.87 -6.10
C CYS A 235 24.79 12.04 -4.63
N HIS A 236 24.98 13.28 -4.18
CA HIS A 236 25.18 13.62 -2.77
C HIS A 236 23.89 14.10 -2.10
N GLY A 237 22.72 13.68 -2.63
CA GLY A 237 21.43 14.02 -2.05
C GLY A 237 21.19 13.30 -0.73
N THR A 238 20.32 13.87 0.10
CA THR A 238 19.89 13.29 1.37
C THR A 238 18.37 13.22 1.46
N VAL A 239 17.87 12.19 2.14
CA VAL A 239 16.45 12.00 2.44
C VAL A 239 16.31 11.85 3.94
N GLU A 240 15.68 12.85 4.55
CA GLU A 240 15.41 12.93 5.97
C GLU A 240 13.93 12.61 6.24
N ILE A 241 13.69 11.70 7.17
CA ILE A 241 12.37 11.27 7.60
C ILE A 241 12.28 11.49 9.10
N ARG A 242 11.31 12.31 9.54
CA ARG A 242 11.01 12.53 10.96
C ARG A 242 9.60 12.05 11.27
N ALA A 243 9.42 11.50 12.47
CA ALA A 243 8.11 11.18 13.01
C ALA A 243 7.96 11.84 14.38
N GLU A 244 6.90 12.61 14.55
CA GLU A 244 6.59 13.39 15.75
C GLU A 244 5.19 13.04 16.24
N ASP A 245 4.92 13.19 17.54
CA ASP A 245 3.56 13.00 18.05
C ASP A 245 2.66 14.16 17.60
N ASP A 246 1.44 13.84 17.17
CA ASP A 246 0.48 14.82 16.68
C ASP A 246 -0.82 14.77 17.49
N LYS A 247 -1.17 15.88 18.14
CA LYS A 247 -2.41 16.04 18.91
C LYS A 247 -3.47 16.87 18.18
N SER A 248 -3.27 17.17 16.91
CA SER A 248 -4.17 18.02 16.12
C SER A 248 -5.46 17.33 15.65
N HIS A 249 -5.64 16.03 15.94
CA HIS A 249 -6.84 15.31 15.52
C HIS A 249 -8.09 15.86 16.23
N PRO A 250 -9.18 16.22 15.51
CA PRO A 250 -10.35 16.89 16.11
C PRO A 250 -11.09 16.04 17.14
N LEU A 251 -10.98 14.71 17.07
CA LEU A 251 -11.56 13.78 18.04
C LEU A 251 -10.65 13.49 19.26
N GLY A 252 -9.53 14.20 19.41
CA GLY A 252 -8.59 14.03 20.52
C GLY A 252 -7.77 12.73 20.47
N TRP A 253 -7.78 12.01 19.35
CA TRP A 253 -6.94 10.83 19.17
C TRP A 253 -5.47 11.21 19.01
N LEU A 254 -4.59 10.39 19.58
CA LEU A 254 -3.17 10.52 19.35
C LEU A 254 -2.85 10.18 17.90
N GLY A 255 -2.18 11.11 17.21
CA GLY A 255 -1.64 10.95 15.88
C GLY A 255 -0.11 10.90 15.90
N GLN A 256 0.46 10.60 14.75
CA GLN A 256 1.87 10.75 14.44
C GLN A 256 1.96 11.61 13.18
N ARG A 257 2.76 12.66 13.21
CA ARG A 257 3.09 13.48 12.05
C ARG A 257 4.38 12.98 11.44
N VAL A 258 4.32 12.64 10.15
CA VAL A 258 5.48 12.23 9.38
C VAL A 258 5.93 13.39 8.51
N LYS A 259 7.21 13.73 8.59
CA LYS A 259 7.86 14.77 7.78
C LYS A 259 8.91 14.11 6.90
N VAL A 260 8.86 14.38 5.60
CA VAL A 260 9.81 13.87 4.61
C VAL A 260 10.46 15.06 3.93
N ILE A 261 11.79 15.15 4.03
CA ILE A 261 12.62 16.19 3.43
C ILE A 261 13.60 15.50 2.49
N ILE A 262 13.65 15.94 1.25
CA ILE A 262 14.56 15.45 0.23
C ILE A 262 15.36 16.65 -0.24
N THR A 263 16.68 16.57 -0.10
CA THR A 263 17.60 17.65 -0.45
C THR A 263 18.63 17.12 -1.44
N HIS A 264 18.67 17.70 -2.62
CA HIS A 264 19.73 17.47 -3.61
C HIS A 264 20.56 18.74 -3.76
N PRO A 265 21.90 18.64 -3.76
CA PRO A 265 22.74 19.80 -4.01
C PRO A 265 22.44 20.36 -5.40
N THR A 266 22.23 21.67 -5.48
CA THR A 266 22.10 22.37 -6.75
C THR A 266 23.43 22.24 -7.48
N ARG A 267 23.41 21.76 -8.74
CA ARG A 267 24.62 21.69 -9.56
C ARG A 267 24.99 23.13 -9.92
N SER A 268 26.00 23.69 -9.25
CA SER A 268 26.58 25.00 -9.56
C SER A 268 27.30 24.97 -10.90
#